data_AF-Q2J090-F1
#
_entry.id   AF-Q2J090-F1
#
_cell.length_a   1.000
_cell.length_b   1.000
_cell.length_c   1.000
_cell.angle_alpha   90.00
_cell.angle_beta   90.00
_cell.angle_gamma   90.00
#
_symmetry.space_group_name_H-M   'P 1'
#
loop_
_entity.id
_entity.type
_entity.pdbx_description
1 polymer ?
#
loop_
_entity_poly.entity_id
_entity_poly.type
_entity_poly.pdbx_seq_one_letter_code
_entity_poly.pdbx_strand_id
1 'polypeptide(L)' 'MSADLKALIERAENWPEAARDELAAIAEQIEGELQAHEYSASDDELRVIDAATASLDRGERASDDEVAAAFAKFRL' A
#
# COMPACT_ATOMS: atom_id res chain seq x y z
N MET A 1 1.33 -8.65 -24.56
CA MET A 1 0.07 -7.87 -24.62
C MET A 1 -1.02 -8.77 -25.19
N SER A 2 -2.17 -8.90 -24.52
CA SER A 2 -3.31 -9.62 -25.11
C SER A 2 -3.80 -8.91 -26.37
N ALA A 3 -4.42 -9.64 -27.30
CA ALA A 3 -4.97 -9.05 -28.52
C ALA A 3 -5.98 -7.94 -28.21
N ASP A 4 -6.78 -8.12 -27.15
CA ASP A 4 -7.80 -7.16 -26.72
C ASP A 4 -7.21 -5.87 -26.16
N LEU A 5 -6.15 -5.97 -25.33
CA LEU A 5 -5.47 -4.78 -24.80
C LEU A 5 -4.80 -3.99 -25.94
N LYS A 6 -4.16 -4.69 -26.88
CA LYS A 6 -3.56 -4.05 -28.05
C LYS A 6 -4.59 -3.26 -28.85
N ALA A 7 -5.72 -3.88 -29.19
CA ALA A 7 -6.78 -3.25 -29.96
C ALA A 7 -7.43 -2.08 -29.20
N LEU A 8 -7.49 -2.14 -27.86
CA LEU A 8 -7.97 -1.02 -27.04
C LEU A 8 -7.05 0.20 -27.15
N ILE A 9 -5.73 0.00 -26.97
CA ILE A 9 -4.75 1.09 -27.04
C ILE A 9 -4.75 1.74 -28.44
N GLU A 10 -4.78 0.94 -29.50
CA GLU A 10 -4.86 1.45 -30.88
C GLU A 10 -6.12 2.30 -31.14
N ARG A 11 -7.26 1.94 -30.54
CA ARG A 11 -8.47 2.78 -30.62
C ARG A 11 -8.36 4.04 -29.75
N ALA A 12 -7.73 3.93 -28.59
CA ALA A 12 -7.60 5.02 -27.62
C ALA A 12 -6.73 6.18 -28.15
N GLU A 13 -5.80 5.92 -29.07
CA GLU A 13 -5.01 6.97 -29.73
C GLU A 13 -5.87 8.08 -30.36
N ASN A 14 -7.04 7.71 -30.86
CA ASN A 14 -7.99 8.60 -31.55
C ASN A 14 -9.10 9.14 -30.64
N TRP A 15 -9.08 8.85 -29.33
CA TRP A 15 -10.05 9.38 -28.39
C TRP A 15 -9.81 10.86 -28.06
N PRO A 16 -10.82 11.57 -27.54
CA PRO A 16 -10.61 12.87 -26.91
C PRO A 16 -9.55 12.78 -25.81
N GLU A 17 -8.78 13.86 -25.65
CA GLU A 17 -7.67 13.95 -24.68
C GLU A 17 -8.08 13.53 -23.26
N ALA A 18 -9.21 14.06 -22.75
CA ALA A 18 -9.71 13.72 -21.42
C ALA A 18 -9.92 12.21 -21.21
N ALA A 19 -10.35 11.47 -22.23
CA ALA A 19 -10.55 10.03 -22.12
C ALA A 19 -9.22 9.25 -22.17
N ARG A 20 -8.19 9.80 -22.84
CA ARG A 20 -6.84 9.22 -22.83
C ARG A 20 -6.16 9.45 -21.48
N ASP A 21 -6.34 10.64 -20.91
CA ASP A 21 -5.82 10.97 -19.57
C ASP A 21 -6.46 10.12 -18.49
N GLU A 22 -7.77 9.89 -18.57
CA GLU A 22 -8.48 8.97 -17.67
C GLU A 22 -7.94 7.53 -17.78
N LEU A 23 -7.71 7.04 -18.99
CA LEU A 23 -7.13 5.71 -19.20
C LEU A 23 -5.71 5.61 -18.63
N ALA A 24 -4.89 6.65 -18.80
CA ALA A 24 -3.54 6.72 -18.24
C ALA A 24 -3.55 6.70 -16.71
N ALA A 25 -4.44 7.48 -16.08
CA ALA A 25 -4.59 7.50 -14.63
C ALA A 25 -5.01 6.13 -14.06
N ILE A 26 -5.92 5.42 -14.73
CA ILE A 26 -6.30 4.06 -14.33
C ILE A 26 -5.12 3.09 -14.48
N ALA A 27 -4.34 3.21 -15.55
CA ALA A 27 -3.14 2.38 -15.74
C ALA A 27 -2.09 2.64 -14.65
N GLU A 28 -1.81 3.91 -14.32
CA GLU A 28 -0.92 4.28 -13.21
C GLU A 28 -1.40 3.72 -11.86
N GLN A 29 -2.71 3.74 -11.60
CA GLN A 29 -3.26 3.15 -10.38
C GLN A 29 -2.98 1.63 -10.33
N ILE A 30 -3.21 0.92 -11.43
CA ILE A 30 -2.93 -0.53 -11.51
C ILE A 30 -1.44 -0.80 -11.30
N GLU A 31 -0.56 0.00 -11.90
CA GLU A 31 0.90 -0.12 -11.70
C GLU A 31 1.28 0.13 -10.24
N GLY A 32 0.67 1.14 -9.61
CA GLY A 32 0.83 1.42 -8.19
C GLY A 32 0.36 0.26 -7.29
N GLU A 33 -0.78 -0.36 -7.59
CA GLU A 33 -1.29 -1.54 -6.87
C GLU A 33 -0.36 -2.75 -7.03
N LEU A 34 0.15 -2.99 -8.24
CA LEU A 34 1.12 -4.05 -8.52
C LEU A 34 2.44 -3.83 -7.77
N GLN A 35 2.91 -2.59 -7.65
CA GLN A 35 4.09 -2.23 -6.86
C GLN A 35 3.80 -2.28 -5.34
N ALA A 36 2.59 -1.91 -4.90
CA ALA A 36 2.19 -1.96 -3.51
C ALA A 36 2.06 -3.39 -2.96
N HIS A 37 1.83 -4.37 -3.84
CA HIS A 37 1.95 -5.79 -3.50
C HIS A 37 3.38 -6.25 -3.18
N GLU A 38 4.37 -5.35 -3.30
CA GLU A 38 5.76 -5.58 -2.97
C GLU A 38 6.21 -4.70 -1.79
N TYR A 39 5.35 -4.46 -0.79
CA TYR A 39 5.85 -3.96 0.50
C TYR A 39 6.72 -5.05 1.13
N SER A 40 8.04 -4.92 0.93
CA SER A 40 9.04 -5.63 1.67
C SER A 40 9.44 -4.77 2.86
N ALA A 41 9.11 -5.20 4.08
CA ALA A 41 9.62 -4.57 5.28
C ALA A 41 11.15 -4.47 5.19
N SER A 42 11.68 -3.30 5.52
CA SER A 42 13.12 -3.08 5.62
C SER A 42 13.73 -3.94 6.73
N ASP A 43 15.04 -4.18 6.68
CA ASP A 43 15.76 -4.89 7.75
C ASP A 43 15.58 -4.22 9.12
N ASP A 44 15.42 -2.90 9.14
CA ASP A 44 15.14 -2.14 10.36
C ASP A 44 13.74 -2.48 10.91
N GLU A 45 12.72 -2.47 10.06
CA GLU A 45 11.35 -2.82 10.44
C GLU A 45 11.25 -4.28 10.89
N LEU A 46 11.92 -5.21 10.18
CA LEU A 46 11.99 -6.61 10.57
C LEU A 46 12.64 -6.79 11.95
N ARG A 47 13.74 -6.07 12.22
CA ARG A 47 14.39 -6.09 13.55
C ARG A 47 13.48 -5.57 14.66
N VAL A 48 12.68 -4.55 14.38
CA VAL A 48 11.69 -4.03 15.35
C VAL A 48 10.60 -5.07 15.63
N ILE A 49 10.14 -5.79 14.60
CA ILE A 49 9.15 -6.87 14.73
C ILE A 49 9.72 -8.03 15.56
N ASP A 50 10.96 -8.44 15.31
CA ASP A 50 11.63 -9.48 16.09
C ASP A 50 11.75 -9.10 17.57
N ALA A 51 12.15 -7.85 17.85
CA ALA A 51 12.26 -7.34 19.21
C ALA A 51 10.90 -7.26 19.93
N ALA A 52 9.85 -6.83 19.23
CA ALA A 52 8.50 -6.81 19.75
C ALA A 52 8.00 -8.23 20.08
N THR A 53 8.22 -9.19 19.16
CA THR A 53 7.84 -10.60 19.33
C THR A 53 8.52 -11.21 20.56
N ALA A 54 9.83 -11.01 20.70
CA ALA A 54 10.57 -11.48 21.86
C ALA A 54 10.07 -10.87 23.19
N SER A 55 9.56 -9.63 23.16
CA SER A 55 9.00 -8.97 24.34
C SER A 55 7.65 -9.56 24.75
N LEU A 56 6.80 -9.86 23.76
CA LEU A 56 5.54 -10.57 23.99
C LEU A 56 5.77 -11.96 24.58
N ASP A 57 6.77 -12.70 24.10
CA ASP A 57 7.14 -14.02 24.65
C ASP A 57 7.57 -13.94 26.13
N ARG A 58 8.14 -12.80 26.55
CA ARG A 58 8.46 -12.51 27.97
C ARG A 58 7.25 -12.02 28.78
N GLY A 59 6.08 -11.91 28.16
CA GLY A 59 4.86 -11.37 28.78
C GLY A 59 4.85 -9.85 28.90
N GLU A 60 5.81 -9.16 28.27
CA GLU A 60 5.88 -7.70 28.24
C GLU A 60 4.89 -7.19 27.19
N ARG A 61 3.73 -6.73 27.66
CA ARG A 61 2.68 -6.14 26.82
C ARG A 61 2.12 -4.90 27.51
N ALA A 62 1.70 -3.92 26.71
CA ALA A 62 0.96 -2.79 27.24
C ALA A 62 -0.41 -3.27 27.78
N SER A 63 -0.83 -2.66 28.87
CA SER A 63 -2.20 -2.76 29.39
C SER A 63 -3.16 -1.91 28.55
N ASP A 64 -4.46 -2.21 28.67
CA ASP A 64 -5.50 -1.46 27.96
C ASP A 64 -5.48 0.03 28.29
N ASP A 65 -5.17 0.39 29.54
CA ASP A 65 -5.05 1.78 30.00
C ASP A 65 -3.86 2.50 29.36
N GLU A 66 -2.73 1.82 29.21
CA GLU A 66 -1.54 2.37 28.54
C GLU A 66 -1.79 2.60 27.04
N VAL A 67 -2.48 1.67 26.39
CA VAL A 67 -2.89 1.82 24.99
C VAL A 67 -3.86 2.98 24.85
N ALA A 68 -4.90 3.07 25.70
CA ALA A 68 -5.85 4.17 25.68
C ALA A 68 -5.17 5.54 25.88
N ALA A 69 -4.23 5.63 26.83
CA ALA A 69 -3.47 6.84 27.09
C ALA A 69 -2.55 7.22 25.91
N ALA A 70 -1.96 6.25 25.20
CA ALA A 70 -1.15 6.52 24.02
C ALA A 70 -2.00 7.10 22.88
N PHE A 71 -3.14 6.49 22.57
CA PHE A 71 -4.04 6.96 21.50
C PHE A 71 -4.73 8.29 21.83
N ALA A 72 -4.98 8.58 23.11
CA ALA A 72 -5.54 9.86 23.53
C ALA A 72 -4.68 11.07 23.11
N LYS A 73 -3.36 10.89 22.94
CA LYS A 73 -2.43 11.95 22.48
C LYS A 73 -2.65 12.37 21.03
N PHE A 74 -3.34 11.54 20.24
CA PHE A 74 -3.57 11.76 18.80
C PHE A 74 -5.02 12.13 18.47
N ARG A 75 -5.89 12.25 19.49
CA ARG A 75 -7.24 12.78 19.29
C ARG A 75 -7.15 14.31 19.27
N LEU A 76 -7.29 14.89 18.07
CA LEU A 76 -7.49 16.32 17.82
C LEU A 76 -8.80 16.81 18.48
#